data_AF-A0A946XZJ8-F1
#
_entry.id   AF-A0A946XZJ8-F1
#
_cell.length_a   1.000
_cell.length_b   1.000
_cell.length_c   1.000
_cell.angle_alpha   90.00
_cell.angle_beta   90.00
_cell.angle_gamma   90.00
#
_symmetry.space_group_name_H-M   'P 1'
#
loop_
_entity.id
_entity.type
_entity.pdbx_description
1 polymer ?
#
loop_
_entity_poly.entity_id
_entity_poly.type
_entity_poly.pdbx_seq_one_letter_code
_entity_poly.pdbx_strand_id
1 'polypeptide(L)'
;MKKQNTFIVGAAVTAAVIAAFWLLLVAPGLTGNEINMTRGVTSQSGLAYDLHMIILWVCVVIGVIVFSAMFIAIALHRKSRGHEAAQFTHSTKAEVAWTIIPVLILIVMAVPATRALVNMEVAPETEMTVKITGFQWRWKYEYVEDEIEFVSSLHPDSNAARRLDASGSPTDVENYLLEVDKPLVLPAETKIKFLITADDVIHSWWVPALGWKRDAVPGFINEAWTEILERGV
;
A
#
# COMPACT_ATOMS: atom_id res chain seq x y z
N MET A 1 -31.69 30.67 -27.40
CA MET A 1 -31.08 29.45 -27.98
C MET A 1 -29.59 29.26 -27.60
N LYS A 2 -28.66 30.17 -27.94
CA LYS A 2 -27.22 29.96 -27.64
C LYS A 2 -26.89 29.69 -26.16
N LYS A 3 -27.46 30.44 -25.21
CA LYS A 3 -27.23 30.24 -23.75
C LYS A 3 -27.74 28.88 -23.21
N GLN A 4 -28.89 28.40 -23.69
CA GLN A 4 -29.43 27.08 -23.31
C GLN A 4 -28.55 25.95 -23.84
N ASN A 5 -28.09 26.03 -25.09
CA ASN A 5 -27.20 25.03 -25.66
C ASN A 5 -25.84 24.98 -24.93
N THR A 6 -25.30 26.12 -24.50
CA THR A 6 -24.06 26.13 -23.71
C THR A 6 -24.23 25.51 -22.32
N PHE A 7 -25.39 25.70 -21.69
CA PHE A 7 -25.70 25.09 -20.40
C PHE A 7 -25.89 23.57 -20.53
N ILE A 8 -26.63 23.12 -21.54
CA ILE A 8 -26.86 21.70 -21.82
C ILE A 8 -25.55 20.98 -22.15
N VAL A 9 -24.70 21.58 -22.99
CA VAL A 9 -23.39 21.02 -23.32
C VAL A 9 -22.47 20.99 -22.09
N GLY A 10 -22.49 22.04 -21.26
CA GLY A 10 -21.74 22.07 -20.00
C GLY A 10 -22.19 20.95 -19.05
N ALA A 11 -23.49 20.82 -18.82
CA ALA A 11 -24.05 19.77 -17.98
C ALA A 11 -23.77 18.36 -18.51
N ALA A 12 -23.85 18.16 -19.83
CA ALA A 12 -23.56 16.87 -20.47
C ALA A 12 -22.06 16.50 -20.36
N VAL A 13 -21.14 17.45 -20.54
CA VAL A 13 -19.70 17.21 -20.38
C VAL A 13 -19.39 16.92 -18.91
N THR A 14 -19.96 17.67 -17.97
CA THR A 14 -19.79 17.39 -16.53
C THR A 14 -20.35 16.03 -16.15
N ALA A 15 -21.53 15.66 -16.63
CA ALA A 15 -22.12 14.33 -16.41
C ALA A 15 -21.26 13.22 -17.04
N ALA A 16 -20.69 13.42 -18.22
CA ALA A 16 -19.81 12.46 -18.88
C ALA A 16 -18.47 12.29 -18.15
N VAL A 17 -17.87 13.37 -17.66
CA VAL A 17 -16.64 13.32 -16.86
C VAL A 17 -16.92 12.65 -15.52
N ILE A 18 -18.04 12.97 -14.87
CA ILE A 18 -18.48 12.31 -13.63
C ILE A 18 -18.70 10.81 -13.89
N ALA A 19 -19.40 10.43 -14.96
CA ALA A 19 -19.66 9.04 -15.31
C ALA A 19 -18.37 8.27 -15.65
N ALA A 20 -17.46 8.85 -16.42
CA ALA A 20 -16.16 8.25 -16.74
C ALA A 20 -15.29 8.09 -15.48
N PHE A 21 -15.33 9.06 -14.57
CA PHE A 21 -14.65 9.00 -13.28
C PHE A 21 -15.23 7.91 -12.37
N TRP A 22 -16.56 7.78 -12.29
CA TRP A 22 -17.22 6.70 -11.54
C TRP A 22 -16.95 5.33 -12.15
N LEU A 23 -16.90 5.20 -13.48
CA LEU A 23 -16.54 3.94 -14.15
C LEU A 23 -15.09 3.52 -13.86
N LEU A 24 -14.16 4.48 -13.78
CA LEU A 24 -12.77 4.23 -13.37
C LEU A 24 -12.66 3.82 -11.90
N LEU A 25 -13.53 4.33 -11.03
CA LEU A 25 -13.59 3.93 -9.61
C LEU A 25 -14.20 2.53 -9.39
N VAL A 26 -15.03 2.03 -10.32
CA VAL A 26 -15.65 0.70 -10.26
C VAL A 26 -14.79 -0.39 -10.91
N ALA A 27 -13.90 -0.01 -11.84
CA ALA A 27 -12.97 -0.92 -12.53
C ALA A 27 -12.17 -1.89 -11.63
N PRO A 28 -11.68 -1.52 -10.42
CA PRO A 28 -10.91 -2.43 -9.56
C PRO A 28 -11.69 -3.68 -9.13
N GLY A 29 -13.02 -3.60 -9.03
CA GLY A 29 -13.87 -4.74 -8.64
C GLY A 29 -14.02 -5.81 -9.72
N LEU A 30 -13.68 -5.50 -10.98
CA LEU A 30 -13.81 -6.42 -12.12
C LEU A 30 -12.51 -7.18 -12.44
N THR A 31 -11.36 -6.71 -11.96
CA THR A 31 -10.02 -7.26 -12.31
C THR A 31 -9.39 -8.08 -11.19
N GLY A 32 -10.18 -8.62 -10.25
CA GLY A 32 -9.62 -9.33 -9.08
C GLY A 32 -8.80 -8.44 -8.15
N ASN A 33 -8.91 -7.11 -8.26
CA ASN A 33 -8.23 -6.12 -7.43
C ASN A 33 -6.68 -6.09 -7.56
N GLU A 34 -6.10 -6.56 -8.67
CA GLU A 34 -4.64 -6.51 -8.93
C GLU A 34 -4.03 -5.10 -8.97
N ILE A 35 -4.87 -4.07 -9.10
CA ILE A 35 -4.45 -2.66 -9.11
C ILE A 35 -4.44 -2.01 -7.73
N ASN A 36 -4.80 -2.77 -6.69
CA ASN A 36 -4.86 -2.31 -5.31
C ASN A 36 -3.86 -3.10 -4.46
N MET A 37 -3.59 -2.62 -3.25
CA MET A 37 -2.83 -3.38 -2.27
C MET A 37 -3.56 -4.68 -1.95
N THR A 38 -2.82 -5.79 -1.84
CA THR A 38 -3.39 -7.07 -1.43
C THR A 38 -3.87 -7.00 0.01
N ARG A 39 -5.00 -7.63 0.29
CA ARG A 39 -5.42 -7.89 1.67
C ARG A 39 -4.71 -9.18 2.09
N GLY A 40 -3.75 -9.08 3.00
CA GLY A 40 -3.02 -10.25 3.47
C GLY A 40 -3.83 -11.11 4.43
N VAL A 41 -3.16 -12.10 4.99
CA VAL A 41 -3.74 -13.19 5.79
C VAL A 41 -3.59 -12.97 7.30
N THR A 42 -3.20 -11.76 7.72
CA THR A 42 -2.90 -11.43 9.12
C THR A 42 -3.73 -10.28 9.62
N SER A 43 -3.92 -10.20 10.94
CA SER A 43 -4.59 -9.06 11.58
C SER A 43 -3.90 -7.73 11.23
N GLN A 44 -2.56 -7.73 11.16
CA GLN A 44 -1.76 -6.55 10.80
C GLN A 44 -1.94 -6.12 9.35
N SER A 45 -1.94 -7.07 8.41
CA SER A 45 -2.18 -6.77 7.00
C SER A 45 -3.58 -6.23 6.76
N GLY A 46 -4.60 -6.81 7.43
CA GLY A 46 -5.96 -6.30 7.40
C GLY A 46 -6.06 -4.86 7.90
N LEU A 47 -5.38 -4.54 9.01
CA LEU A 47 -5.37 -3.21 9.59
C LEU A 47 -4.68 -2.19 8.66
N ALA A 48 -3.55 -2.55 8.07
CA ALA A 48 -2.86 -1.73 7.07
C ALA A 48 -3.73 -1.49 5.82
N TYR A 49 -4.44 -2.53 5.35
CA TYR A 49 -5.38 -2.43 4.23
C TYR A 49 -6.54 -1.47 4.54
N ASP A 50 -7.18 -1.62 5.70
CA ASP A 50 -8.31 -0.77 6.07
C ASP A 50 -7.89 0.70 6.20
N LEU A 51 -6.73 0.98 6.81
CA LEU A 51 -6.16 2.32 6.85
C LEU A 51 -5.86 2.88 5.46
N HIS A 52 -5.24 2.07 4.60
CA HIS A 52 -4.96 2.45 3.23
C HIS A 52 -6.25 2.85 2.51
N MET A 53 -7.30 2.04 2.61
CA MET A 53 -8.58 2.30 1.94
C MET A 53 -9.27 3.55 2.49
N ILE A 54 -9.23 3.79 3.80
CA ILE A 54 -9.77 5.02 4.41
C ILE A 54 -9.05 6.25 3.83
N ILE A 55 -7.72 6.25 3.85
CA ILE A 55 -6.91 7.38 3.36
C ILE A 55 -7.10 7.57 1.86
N LEU A 56 -7.15 6.48 1.08
CA LEU A 56 -7.40 6.51 -0.35
C LEU A 56 -8.73 7.20 -0.65
N TRP A 57 -9.81 6.85 0.05
CA TRP A 57 -11.12 7.49 -0.16
C TRP A 57 -11.14 8.96 0.25
N VAL A 58 -10.42 9.34 1.31
CA VAL A 58 -10.23 10.76 1.68
C VAL A 58 -9.54 11.51 0.53
N CYS A 59 -8.45 10.96 -0.02
CA CYS A 59 -7.74 11.52 -1.16
C CYS A 59 -8.63 11.62 -2.41
N VAL A 60 -9.45 10.60 -2.70
CA VAL A 60 -10.41 10.63 -3.82
C VAL A 60 -11.43 11.75 -3.63
N VAL A 61 -12.03 11.92 -2.45
CA VAL A 61 -13.00 12.98 -2.17
C VAL A 61 -12.37 14.37 -2.33
N ILE A 62 -11.18 14.59 -1.76
CA ILE A 62 -10.44 15.84 -1.92
C ILE A 62 -10.10 16.09 -3.39
N GLY A 63 -9.64 15.05 -4.10
CA GLY A 63 -9.37 15.10 -5.54
C GLY A 63 -10.59 15.54 -6.33
N VAL A 64 -11.75 14.91 -6.10
CA VAL A 64 -13.01 15.30 -6.76
C VAL A 64 -13.35 16.76 -6.49
N ILE A 65 -13.20 17.24 -5.25
CA ILE A 65 -13.48 18.64 -4.91
C ILE A 65 -12.55 19.59 -5.69
N VAL A 66 -11.24 19.33 -5.67
CA VAL A 66 -10.23 20.16 -6.33
C VAL A 66 -10.41 20.14 -7.84
N PHE A 67 -10.52 18.96 -8.46
CA PHE A 67 -10.71 18.83 -9.89
C PHE A 67 -12.02 19.44 -10.35
N SER A 68 -13.12 19.28 -9.60
CA SER A 68 -14.39 19.93 -9.90
C SER A 68 -14.26 21.45 -9.87
N ALA A 69 -13.67 22.01 -8.81
CA ALA A 69 -13.44 23.46 -8.70
C ALA A 69 -12.58 23.98 -9.86
N MET A 70 -11.52 23.26 -10.22
CA MET A 70 -10.65 23.60 -11.35
C MET A 70 -11.40 23.55 -12.69
N PHE A 71 -12.14 22.49 -12.98
CA PHE A 71 -12.92 22.37 -14.23
C PHE A 71 -14.02 23.43 -14.32
N ILE A 72 -14.69 23.73 -13.22
CA ILE A 72 -15.68 24.80 -13.13
C ILE A 72 -15.01 26.16 -13.40
N ALA A 73 -13.87 26.42 -12.78
CA ALA A 73 -13.11 27.66 -12.98
C ALA A 73 -12.73 27.82 -14.46
N ILE A 74 -12.15 26.80 -15.08
CA ILE A 74 -11.79 26.79 -16.50
C ILE A 74 -13.02 27.01 -17.39
N ALA A 75 -14.12 26.30 -17.15
CA ALA A 75 -15.30 26.38 -18.01
C ALA A 75 -16.03 27.74 -17.93
N LEU A 76 -16.08 28.34 -16.73
CA LEU A 76 -16.79 29.60 -16.48
C LEU A 76 -15.94 30.85 -16.74
N HIS A 77 -14.64 30.81 -16.41
CA HIS A 77 -13.74 31.97 -16.47
C HIS A 77 -12.89 32.01 -17.76
N ARG A 78 -13.21 31.17 -18.76
CA ARG A 78 -12.52 31.17 -20.05
C ARG A 78 -12.75 32.47 -20.82
N LYS A 79 -11.65 33.06 -21.32
CA LYS A 79 -11.63 34.28 -22.17
C LYS A 79 -12.62 34.23 -23.34
N SER A 80 -12.79 33.07 -23.98
CA SER A 80 -13.72 32.91 -25.11
C SER A 80 -15.20 33.18 -24.77
N ARG A 81 -15.56 33.22 -23.47
CA ARG A 81 -16.91 33.56 -23.01
C ARG A 81 -17.08 35.06 -22.71
N GLY A 82 -16.04 35.86 -22.92
CA GLY A 82 -16.03 37.28 -22.54
C GLY A 82 -15.98 37.50 -21.02
N HIS A 83 -15.41 36.55 -20.27
CA HIS A 83 -15.25 36.73 -18.83
C HIS A 83 -14.14 37.76 -18.54
N GLU A 84 -14.46 38.76 -17.72
CA GLU A 84 -13.51 39.78 -17.27
C GLU A 84 -12.85 39.33 -15.96
N ALA A 85 -11.53 39.45 -15.88
CA ALA A 85 -10.78 38.99 -14.73
C ALA A 85 -11.06 39.85 -13.48
N ALA A 86 -11.49 39.20 -12.40
CA ALA A 86 -11.62 39.86 -11.11
C ALA A 86 -10.25 40.35 -10.59
N GLN A 87 -10.25 41.43 -9.82
CA GLN A 87 -9.03 42.11 -9.33
C GLN A 87 -8.73 41.87 -7.84
N PHE A 88 -9.44 40.94 -7.19
CA PHE A 88 -9.15 40.57 -5.81
C PHE A 88 -7.83 39.79 -5.74
N THR A 89 -7.06 40.00 -4.68
CA THR A 89 -5.74 39.35 -4.51
C THR A 89 -5.66 38.43 -3.30
N HIS A 90 -6.53 38.61 -2.31
CA HIS A 90 -6.52 37.83 -1.07
C HIS A 90 -7.91 37.73 -0.47
N SER A 91 -8.10 36.76 0.41
CA SER A 91 -9.32 36.61 1.21
C SER A 91 -8.96 35.90 2.49
N THR A 92 -8.75 36.66 3.56
CA THR A 92 -8.40 36.11 4.88
C THR A 92 -9.41 35.07 5.36
N LYS A 93 -10.71 35.24 5.05
CA LYS A 93 -11.73 34.26 5.42
C LYS A 93 -11.55 32.92 4.68
N ALA A 94 -11.22 32.96 3.39
CA ALA A 94 -10.98 31.75 2.61
C ALA A 94 -9.66 31.08 3.04
N GLU A 95 -8.63 31.90 3.29
CA GLU A 95 -7.34 31.45 3.84
C GLU A 95 -7.49 30.70 5.14
N VAL A 96 -8.19 31.27 6.11
CA VAL A 96 -8.49 30.61 7.38
C VAL A 96 -9.25 29.30 7.17
N ALA A 97 -10.25 29.28 6.27
CA ALA A 97 -11.04 28.08 6.01
C ALA A 97 -10.19 26.94 5.43
N TRP A 98 -9.42 27.19 4.37
CA TRP A 98 -8.58 26.16 3.76
C TRP A 98 -7.33 25.81 4.57
N THR A 99 -6.99 26.55 5.61
CA THR A 99 -5.96 26.15 6.58
C THR A 99 -6.55 25.26 7.67
N ILE A 100 -7.70 25.64 8.24
CA ILE A 100 -8.33 24.89 9.34
C ILE A 100 -8.84 23.52 8.85
N ILE A 101 -9.47 23.46 7.67
CA ILE A 101 -10.08 22.21 7.18
C ILE A 101 -9.03 21.09 7.01
N PRO A 102 -7.88 21.28 6.33
CA PRO A 102 -6.86 20.24 6.25
C PRO A 102 -6.27 19.85 7.60
N VAL A 103 -6.07 20.81 8.52
CA VAL A 103 -5.59 20.53 9.87
C VAL A 103 -6.56 19.60 10.62
N LEU A 104 -7.87 19.88 10.55
CA LEU A 104 -8.88 19.02 11.17
C LEU A 104 -8.94 17.62 10.55
N ILE A 105 -8.83 17.53 9.22
CA ILE A 105 -8.78 16.23 8.52
C ILE A 105 -7.60 15.40 9.03
N LEU A 106 -6.40 16.00 9.15
CA LEU A 106 -5.22 15.30 9.66
C LEU A 106 -5.37 14.85 11.12
N ILE A 107 -5.93 15.69 12.00
CA ILE A 107 -6.18 15.33 13.40
C ILE A 107 -7.11 14.12 13.50
N VAL A 108 -8.19 14.09 12.72
CA VAL A 108 -9.14 12.97 12.71
C VAL A 108 -8.46 11.69 12.23
N MET A 109 -7.63 11.77 11.19
CA MET A 109 -6.92 10.59 10.65
C MET A 109 -5.78 10.10 11.56
N ALA A 110 -5.21 10.98 12.40
CA ALA A 110 -4.15 10.60 13.32
C ALA A 110 -4.61 9.54 14.33
N VAL A 111 -5.87 9.59 14.80
CA VAL A 111 -6.38 8.65 15.82
C VAL A 111 -6.33 7.18 15.37
N PRO A 112 -6.94 6.77 14.24
CA PRO A 112 -6.86 5.38 13.78
C PRO A 112 -5.42 4.99 13.40
N ALA A 113 -4.64 5.90 12.80
CA ALA A 113 -3.24 5.65 12.44
C ALA A 113 -2.35 5.38 13.67
N THR A 114 -2.51 6.15 14.75
CA THR A 114 -1.75 5.92 15.98
C THR A 114 -2.18 4.62 16.66
N ARG A 115 -3.48 4.28 16.70
CA ARG A 115 -3.94 3.00 17.26
C ARG A 115 -3.37 1.81 16.50
N ALA A 116 -3.34 1.90 15.17
CA ALA A 116 -2.70 0.92 14.30
C ALA A 116 -1.22 0.74 14.63
N LEU A 117 -0.48 1.84 14.68
CA LEU A 117 0.95 1.82 14.97
C LEU A 117 1.25 1.18 16.33
N VAL A 118 0.48 1.52 17.36
CA VAL A 118 0.63 0.93 18.70
C VAL A 118 0.33 -0.57 18.67
N ASN A 119 -0.70 -1.01 17.94
CA ASN A 119 -1.03 -2.42 17.80
C ASN A 119 0.08 -3.21 17.08
N MET A 120 0.70 -2.61 16.06
CA MET A 120 1.80 -3.22 15.32
C MET A 120 3.08 -3.33 16.17
N GLU A 121 3.43 -2.30 16.93
CA GLU A 121 4.71 -2.27 17.67
C GLU A 121 4.64 -3.01 19.02
N VAL A 122 3.48 -3.04 19.68
CA VAL A 122 3.31 -3.73 20.97
C VAL A 122 2.80 -5.14 20.73
N ALA A 123 3.73 -6.10 20.72
CA ALA A 123 3.38 -7.51 20.62
C ALA A 123 2.60 -7.98 21.86
N PRO A 124 1.49 -8.72 21.69
CA PRO A 124 0.89 -9.49 22.78
C PRO A 124 1.83 -10.64 23.19
N GLU A 125 1.44 -11.43 24.19
CA GLU A 125 2.12 -12.71 24.45
C GLU A 125 2.10 -13.57 23.17
N THR A 126 3.28 -13.97 22.72
CA THR A 126 3.51 -14.75 21.51
C THR A 126 3.80 -16.21 21.86
N GLU A 127 3.41 -17.12 20.98
CA GLU A 127 3.50 -18.56 21.19
C GLU A 127 4.72 -19.19 20.51
N MET A 128 5.29 -18.50 19.52
CA MET A 128 6.46 -18.95 18.76
C MET A 128 7.35 -17.76 18.43
N THR A 129 8.67 -17.97 18.45
CA THR A 129 9.66 -16.98 18.03
C THR A 129 10.48 -17.50 16.86
N VAL A 130 10.49 -16.76 15.76
CA VAL A 130 11.36 -17.04 14.60
C VAL A 130 12.38 -15.93 14.47
N LYS A 131 13.66 -16.31 14.57
CA LYS A 131 14.76 -15.40 14.25
C LYS A 131 15.10 -15.51 12.77
N ILE A 132 15.22 -14.34 12.15
CA ILE A 132 15.42 -14.14 10.72
C ILE A 132 16.72 -13.37 10.55
N THR A 133 17.71 -14.00 9.93
CA THR A 133 19.02 -13.40 9.70
C THR A 133 19.28 -13.25 8.19
N GLY A 134 19.48 -12.02 7.73
CA GLY A 134 19.86 -11.73 6.35
C GLY A 134 21.35 -11.95 6.07
N PHE A 135 21.64 -12.52 4.91
CA PHE A 135 22.99 -12.70 4.34
C PHE A 135 22.97 -12.32 2.85
N GLN A 136 24.10 -11.98 2.26
CA GLN A 136 24.26 -11.84 0.81
C GLN A 136 24.28 -13.24 0.16
N TRP A 137 23.28 -13.70 -0.58
CA TRP A 137 21.93 -13.18 -0.85
C TRP A 137 20.90 -14.28 -0.54
N ARG A 138 20.65 -14.50 0.74
CA ARG A 138 19.87 -15.61 1.30
C ARG A 138 19.41 -15.27 2.72
N TRP A 139 18.45 -16.04 3.23
CA TRP A 139 17.91 -15.84 4.57
C TRP A 139 18.14 -17.07 5.43
N LYS A 140 18.60 -16.90 6.67
CA LYS A 140 18.58 -17.95 7.69
C LYS A 140 17.35 -17.77 8.56
N TYR A 141 16.64 -18.87 8.79
CA TYR A 141 15.51 -18.95 9.72
C TYR A 141 15.88 -19.88 10.87
N GLU A 142 15.57 -19.46 12.09
CA GLU A 142 15.83 -20.19 13.33
C GLU A 142 14.54 -20.16 14.17
N TYR A 143 13.97 -21.32 14.45
CA TYR A 143 12.83 -21.49 15.36
C TYR A 143 13.42 -21.62 16.76
N VAL A 144 13.30 -20.56 17.56
CA VAL A 144 14.08 -20.40 18.80
C VAL A 144 13.76 -21.50 19.81
N GLU A 145 12.50 -21.92 19.85
CA GLU A 145 12.01 -22.92 20.78
C GLU A 145 12.25 -24.38 20.32
N ASP A 146 12.39 -24.64 19.02
CA ASP A 146 12.35 -26.00 18.44
C ASP A 146 13.72 -26.55 17.99
N GLU A 147 14.83 -25.82 18.21
CA GLU A 147 16.18 -26.16 17.72
C GLU A 147 16.26 -26.41 16.19
N ILE A 148 15.31 -25.85 15.44
CA ILE A 148 15.27 -25.95 13.97
C ILE A 148 15.91 -24.72 13.36
N GLU A 149 16.92 -24.92 12.51
CA GLU A 149 17.50 -23.86 11.70
C GLU A 149 17.78 -24.29 10.27
N PHE A 150 17.61 -23.36 9.33
CA PHE A 150 17.99 -23.57 7.94
C PHE A 150 18.27 -22.26 7.20
N VAL A 151 19.01 -22.38 6.11
CA VAL A 151 19.24 -21.30 5.16
C VAL A 151 18.42 -21.54 3.91
N SER A 152 17.63 -20.53 3.53
CA SER A 152 16.76 -20.47 2.36
C SER A 152 17.38 -19.54 1.31
N SER A 153 17.52 -20.07 0.09
CA SER A 153 18.05 -19.37 -1.08
C SER A 153 17.03 -19.38 -2.21
N LEU A 154 17.22 -18.50 -3.20
CA LEU A 154 16.40 -18.50 -4.41
C LEU A 154 16.39 -19.89 -5.08
N HIS A 155 15.22 -20.35 -5.52
CA HIS A 155 15.05 -21.68 -6.10
C HIS A 155 16.02 -21.91 -7.28
N PRO A 156 16.61 -23.12 -7.41
CA PRO A 156 17.57 -23.44 -8.48
C PRO A 156 17.07 -23.12 -9.89
N ASP A 157 15.78 -23.34 -10.18
CA ASP A 157 15.21 -23.07 -11.51
C ASP A 157 15.22 -21.58 -11.85
N SER A 158 14.86 -20.71 -10.89
CA SER A 158 14.98 -19.26 -11.06
C SER A 158 16.44 -18.83 -11.21
N ASN A 159 17.35 -19.45 -10.45
CA ASN A 159 18.79 -19.20 -10.57
C ASN A 159 19.38 -19.67 -11.91
N ALA A 160 18.86 -20.75 -12.50
CA ALA A 160 19.27 -21.23 -13.80
C ALA A 160 18.75 -20.33 -14.92
N ALA A 161 17.45 -20.00 -14.89
CA ALA A 161 16.79 -19.21 -15.93
C ALA A 161 17.28 -17.76 -16.03
N ARG A 162 17.82 -17.17 -14.94
CA ARG A 162 18.35 -15.80 -14.96
C ARG A 162 19.71 -15.65 -15.65
N ARG A 163 20.40 -16.75 -15.96
CA ARG A 163 21.74 -16.70 -16.56
C ARG A 163 21.65 -16.34 -18.04
N LEU A 164 22.60 -15.53 -18.52
CA LEU A 164 22.66 -15.12 -19.93
C LEU A 164 22.90 -16.31 -20.89
N ASP A 165 23.52 -17.37 -20.41
CA ASP A 165 23.82 -18.59 -21.15
C ASP A 165 22.81 -19.73 -20.89
N ALA A 166 21.68 -19.43 -20.23
CA ALA A 166 20.63 -20.42 -19.99
C ALA A 166 19.97 -20.85 -21.30
N SER A 167 19.63 -22.14 -21.40
CA SER A 167 18.91 -22.70 -22.54
C SER A 167 17.39 -22.46 -22.49
N GLY A 168 16.86 -22.01 -21.35
CA GLY A 168 15.43 -21.74 -21.14
C GLY A 168 15.17 -20.25 -20.89
N SER A 169 13.89 -19.86 -20.94
CA SER A 169 13.48 -18.48 -20.68
C SER A 169 13.03 -18.28 -19.23
N PRO A 170 13.27 -17.10 -18.62
CA PRO A 170 12.62 -16.71 -17.36
C PRO A 170 11.09 -16.84 -17.36
N THR A 171 10.45 -16.73 -18.53
CA THR A 171 9.00 -16.87 -18.68
C THR A 171 8.50 -18.30 -18.48
N ASP A 172 9.39 -19.29 -18.56
CA ASP A 172 9.04 -20.70 -18.46
C ASP A 172 9.07 -21.19 -17.00
N VAL A 173 9.55 -20.35 -16.07
CA VAL A 173 9.62 -20.64 -14.64
C VAL A 173 8.39 -20.05 -13.95
N GLU A 174 7.56 -20.92 -13.38
CA GLU A 174 6.45 -20.51 -12.53
C GLU A 174 6.97 -19.74 -11.32
N ASN A 175 6.31 -18.63 -10.96
CA ASN A 175 6.70 -17.78 -9.83
C ASN A 175 8.19 -17.37 -9.86
N TYR A 176 8.72 -17.09 -11.07
CA TYR A 176 10.10 -16.69 -11.28
C TYR A 176 10.54 -15.58 -10.30
N LEU A 177 11.68 -15.80 -9.63
CA LEU A 177 12.26 -14.95 -8.57
C LEU A 177 11.50 -14.90 -7.23
N LEU A 178 10.40 -15.64 -7.08
CA LEU A 178 9.62 -15.70 -5.84
C LEU A 178 9.84 -17.02 -5.07
N GLU A 179 10.02 -18.13 -5.79
CA GLU A 179 10.24 -19.45 -5.17
C GLU A 179 11.60 -19.57 -4.48
N VAL A 180 11.63 -20.32 -3.39
CA VAL A 180 12.84 -20.63 -2.60
C VAL A 180 13.04 -22.13 -2.47
N ASP A 181 14.28 -22.55 -2.20
CA ASP A 181 14.61 -23.96 -1.98
C ASP A 181 14.05 -24.52 -0.66
N LYS A 182 13.95 -23.68 0.37
CA LYS A 182 13.42 -24.02 1.70
C LYS A 182 12.47 -22.93 2.18
N PRO A 183 11.14 -23.15 2.13
CA PRO A 183 10.17 -22.16 2.59
C PRO A 183 10.15 -22.06 4.12
N LEU A 184 9.90 -20.85 4.62
CA LEU A 184 9.54 -20.64 6.02
C LEU A 184 8.11 -21.15 6.24
N VAL A 185 7.93 -22.11 7.16
CA VAL A 185 6.61 -22.69 7.47
C VAL A 185 6.16 -22.20 8.83
N LEU A 186 5.01 -21.53 8.88
CA LEU A 186 4.46 -20.96 10.10
C LEU A 186 3.07 -21.56 10.37
N PRO A 187 2.72 -21.81 11.64
CA PRO A 187 1.36 -22.25 12.00
C PRO A 187 0.34 -21.12 11.80
N ALA A 188 -0.83 -21.49 11.28
CA ALA A 188 -2.00 -20.61 11.29
C ALA A 188 -2.66 -20.62 12.67
N GLU A 189 -3.42 -19.57 12.97
CA GLU A 189 -4.09 -19.33 14.25
C GLU A 189 -3.11 -19.24 15.42
N THR A 190 -1.91 -18.70 15.18
CA THR A 190 -0.84 -18.59 16.18
C THR A 190 -0.22 -17.21 16.15
N LYS A 191 0.09 -16.66 17.33
CA LYS A 191 0.83 -15.39 17.46
C LYS A 191 2.32 -15.64 17.42
N ILE A 192 2.98 -15.10 16.40
CA ILE A 192 4.39 -15.37 16.09
C ILE A 192 5.18 -14.07 16.23
N LYS A 193 6.27 -14.13 16.99
CA LYS A 193 7.25 -13.05 17.09
C LYS A 193 8.38 -13.28 16.11
N PHE A 194 8.77 -12.24 15.39
CA PHE A 194 9.93 -12.23 14.51
C PHE A 194 11.05 -11.41 15.13
N LEU A 195 12.26 -11.98 15.14
CA LEU A 195 13.50 -11.28 15.50
C LEU A 195 14.35 -11.13 14.24
N ILE A 196 14.46 -9.91 13.72
CA ILE A 196 14.99 -9.64 12.38
C ILE A 196 16.33 -8.93 12.52
N THR A 197 17.38 -9.52 11.95
CA THR A 197 18.74 -8.98 11.95
C THR A 197 19.51 -9.41 10.70
N ALA A 198 20.76 -8.97 10.56
CA ALA A 198 21.66 -9.39 9.49
C ALA A 198 23.07 -9.64 10.02
N ASP A 199 23.85 -10.44 9.31
CA ASP A 199 25.24 -10.75 9.69
C ASP A 199 26.28 -9.95 8.89
N ASP A 200 25.93 -9.51 7.69
CA ASP A 200 26.85 -8.82 6.77
C ASP A 200 26.48 -7.36 6.49
N VAL A 201 25.48 -7.12 5.65
CA VAL A 201 25.01 -5.80 5.21
C VAL A 201 23.54 -5.64 5.55
N ILE A 202 23.00 -4.44 5.30
CA ILE A 202 21.58 -4.17 5.52
C ILE A 202 20.76 -4.92 4.47
N HIS A 203 19.74 -5.65 4.93
CA HIS A 203 18.68 -6.23 4.11
C HIS A 203 17.31 -5.74 4.61
N SER A 204 16.23 -6.18 3.98
CA SER A 204 14.86 -5.89 4.44
C SER A 204 14.00 -7.12 4.24
N TRP A 205 13.49 -7.68 5.33
CA TRP A 205 12.60 -8.83 5.28
C TRP A 205 11.18 -8.33 5.05
N TRP A 206 10.56 -8.77 3.96
CA TRP A 206 9.27 -8.28 3.51
C TRP A 206 8.40 -9.42 3.02
N VAL A 207 7.24 -9.59 3.66
CA VAL A 207 6.20 -10.53 3.25
C VAL A 207 4.86 -9.78 3.20
N PRO A 208 4.38 -9.36 2.02
CA PRO A 208 3.17 -8.54 1.87
C PRO A 208 1.93 -9.18 2.51
N ALA A 209 1.75 -10.49 2.33
CA ALA A 209 0.63 -11.23 2.90
C ALA A 209 0.63 -11.21 4.44
N LEU A 210 1.79 -11.08 5.08
CA LEU A 210 1.89 -10.93 6.52
C LEU A 210 1.72 -9.48 6.99
N GLY A 211 1.73 -8.50 6.08
CA GLY A 211 1.64 -7.08 6.40
C GLY A 211 2.93 -6.49 6.99
N TRP A 212 4.06 -7.21 6.87
CA TRP A 212 5.30 -6.82 7.51
C TRP A 212 6.43 -6.56 6.54
N LYS A 213 7.07 -5.42 6.73
CA LYS A 213 8.38 -5.07 6.20
C LYS A 213 9.23 -4.52 7.33
N ARG A 214 10.39 -5.10 7.57
CA ARG A 214 11.33 -4.58 8.58
C ARG A 214 12.76 -4.81 8.13
N ASP A 215 13.60 -3.81 8.38
CA ASP A 215 14.99 -3.88 8.01
C ASP A 215 15.76 -4.84 8.92
N ALA A 216 16.62 -5.62 8.29
CA ALA A 216 17.58 -6.51 8.90
C ALA A 216 18.93 -5.76 8.93
N VAL A 217 19.32 -5.27 10.11
CA VAL A 217 20.48 -4.38 10.28
C VAL A 217 21.55 -5.10 11.10
N PRO A 218 22.81 -5.20 10.62
CA PRO A 218 23.88 -5.81 11.38
C PRO A 218 24.09 -5.12 12.74
N GLY A 219 24.21 -5.92 13.80
CA GLY A 219 24.41 -5.43 15.17
C GLY A 219 23.14 -4.95 15.88
N PHE A 220 21.97 -5.02 15.24
CA PHE A 220 20.67 -4.68 15.84
C PHE A 220 19.64 -5.79 15.58
N ILE A 221 18.78 -6.07 16.57
CA ILE A 221 17.65 -6.97 16.41
C ILE A 221 16.38 -6.13 16.40
N ASN A 222 15.70 -6.10 15.25
CA ASN A 222 14.36 -5.55 15.14
C ASN A 222 13.33 -6.60 15.52
N GLU A 223 12.25 -6.17 16.16
CA GLU A 223 11.12 -7.05 16.46
C GLU A 223 9.94 -6.73 15.54
N ALA A 224 9.17 -7.76 15.21
CA ALA A 224 7.85 -7.66 14.60
C ALA A 224 7.00 -8.81 15.13
N TRP A 225 5.67 -8.75 14.99
CA TRP A 225 4.81 -9.85 15.40
C TRP A 225 3.61 -9.98 14.48
N THR A 226 3.11 -11.19 14.28
CA THR A 226 1.93 -11.42 13.45
C THR A 226 1.03 -12.50 14.02
N GLU A 227 -0.22 -12.50 13.57
CA GLU A 227 -1.19 -13.56 13.80
C GLU A 227 -1.74 -13.95 12.44
N ILE A 228 -1.43 -15.18 12.01
CA ILE A 228 -1.84 -15.71 10.70
C ILE A 228 -3.24 -16.30 10.84
N LEU A 229 -4.21 -15.78 10.10
CA LEU A 229 -5.62 -16.18 10.21
C LEU A 229 -6.02 -17.25 9.19
N GLU A 230 -5.30 -17.33 8.07
CA GLU A 230 -5.63 -18.23 6.96
C GLU A 230 -4.39 -18.99 6.49
N ARG A 231 -4.57 -20.26 6.09
CA ARG A 231 -3.50 -21.10 5.53
C ARG A 231 -3.29 -20.76 4.05
N GLY A 232 -2.04 -20.75 3.61
CA GLY A 232 -1.69 -20.49 2.21
C GLY A 232 -0.17 -20.44 1.99
N VAL A 233 0.21 -20.04 0.78
CA VAL A 233 1.58 -19.69 0.37
C VAL A 233 1.56 -18.26 -0.15
#